data_AF-A0AAW1X9Q4-F1
#
_entry.id   AF-A0AAW1X9Q4-F1
#
_cell.length_a   1.000
_cell.length_b   1.000
_cell.length_c   1.000
_cell.angle_alpha   90.00
_cell.angle_beta   90.00
_cell.angle_gamma   90.00
#
_symmetry.space_group_name_H-M   'P 1'
#
loop_
_entity.id
_entity.type
_entity.pdbx_description
1 polymer ?
#
loop_
_entity_poly.entity_id
_entity_poly.type
_entity_poly.pdbx_seq_one_letter_code
_entity_poly.pdbx_strand_id
1 'polypeptide(L)'
;MNPTTSVGFVPPKLSEEERAARLKEMQMDAELHEEQRWKRLKKAEDNDAREATQAVRSSGRNFLDAVQTSVYGAGKGGSSTIEESVRRRTHYLQGRSEAGESNAFRR
;
A
#
# COMPACT_ATOMS: atom_id res chain seq x y z
N MET A 1 50.64 16.42 -2.61
CA MET A 1 49.72 16.47 -1.45
C MET A 1 49.33 17.93 -1.26
N ASN A 2 48.07 18.28 -1.48
CA ASN A 2 47.60 19.67 -1.32
C ASN A 2 46.92 19.78 0.06
N PRO A 3 47.29 20.74 0.91
CA PRO A 3 46.63 20.92 2.20
C PRO A 3 45.22 21.49 1.98
N THR A 4 44.20 20.76 2.42
CA THR A 4 42.82 21.25 2.50
C THR A 4 42.71 22.23 3.66
N THR A 5 42.78 23.51 3.36
CA THR A 5 42.47 24.59 4.31
C THR A 5 40.99 24.54 4.65
N SER A 6 40.64 24.08 5.86
CA SER A 6 39.29 24.20 6.39
C SER A 6 39.02 25.68 6.72
N VAL A 7 38.46 26.40 5.76
CA VAL A 7 37.95 27.76 6.00
C VAL A 7 36.67 27.58 6.82
N GLY A 8 36.77 27.72 8.14
CA GLY A 8 35.60 27.75 9.01
C GLY A 8 34.67 28.86 8.58
N PHE A 9 33.36 28.60 8.60
CA PHE A 9 32.35 29.61 8.29
C PHE A 9 32.44 30.75 9.30
N VAL A 10 32.86 31.93 8.85
CA VAL A 10 32.79 33.17 9.64
C VAL A 10 31.48 33.86 9.26
N PRO A 11 30.48 33.93 10.17
CA PRO A 11 29.22 34.59 9.85
C PRO A 11 29.47 36.08 9.58
N PRO A 12 28.85 36.66 8.54
CA PRO A 12 28.94 38.09 8.27
C PRO A 12 28.40 38.88 9.48
N LYS A 13 29.03 40.02 9.77
CA LYS A 13 28.62 40.92 10.86
C LYS A 13 27.30 41.61 10.46
N LEU A 14 26.18 40.97 10.76
CA LEU A 14 24.84 41.55 10.66
C LEU A 14 24.69 42.71 11.64
N SER A 15 24.03 43.78 11.21
CA SER A 15 23.66 44.90 12.10
C SER A 15 22.69 44.41 13.18
N GLU A 16 22.53 45.18 14.27
CA GLU A 16 21.62 44.79 15.37
C GLU A 16 20.17 44.64 14.89
N GLU A 17 19.76 45.47 13.93
CA GLU A 17 18.43 45.40 13.31
C GLU A 17 18.26 44.13 12.48
N GLU A 18 19.25 43.78 11.66
CA GLU A 18 19.22 42.55 10.85
C GLU A 18 19.26 41.29 11.72
N ARG A 19 19.98 41.34 12.85
CA ARG A 19 19.99 40.25 13.84
C ARG A 19 18.63 40.06 14.49
N ALA A 20 17.95 41.14 14.87
CA ALA A 20 16.63 41.08 15.47
C ALA A 20 15.58 40.53 14.48
N ALA A 21 15.62 40.98 13.22
CA ALA A 21 14.75 40.46 12.17
C ALA A 21 14.95 38.95 11.92
N ARG A 22 16.21 38.52 11.82
CA ARG A 22 16.56 37.12 11.59
C ARG A 22 16.22 36.23 12.80
N LEU A 23 16.38 36.73 14.02
CA LEU A 23 15.98 36.01 15.22
C LEU A 23 14.46 35.79 15.26
N LYS A 24 13.68 36.80 14.90
CA LYS A 24 12.23 36.71 14.81
C LYS A 24 11.80 35.70 13.74
N GLU A 25 12.44 35.71 12.57
CA GLU A 25 12.20 34.73 11.52
C GLU A 25 12.48 33.30 12.00
N MET A 26 13.62 33.07 12.68
CA MET A 26 13.96 31.75 13.24
C MET A 26 12.97 31.28 14.33
N GLN A 27 12.42 32.20 15.12
CA GLN A 27 11.40 31.86 16.13
C GLN A 27 10.10 31.39 15.47
N MET A 28 9.62 32.13 14.46
CA MET A 28 8.42 31.75 13.71
C MET A 28 8.58 30.40 12.98
N ASP A 29 9.78 30.15 12.44
CA ASP A 29 10.09 28.88 11.75
C ASP A 29 10.13 27.70 12.74
N ALA A 30 10.72 27.90 13.93
CA ALA A 30 10.73 26.89 14.98
C ALA A 30 9.31 26.49 15.44
N GLU A 31 8.42 27.47 15.63
CA GLU A 31 7.02 27.24 15.99
C GLU A 31 6.28 26.44 14.90
N LEU A 32 6.48 26.79 13.62
CA LEU A 32 5.89 26.09 12.49
C LEU A 32 6.37 24.64 12.37
N HIS A 33 7.65 24.40 12.64
CA HIS A 33 8.24 23.07 12.62
C HIS A 33 7.72 22.18 13.76
N GLU A 34 7.49 22.75 14.96
CA GLU A 34 6.89 22.02 16.07
C GLU A 34 5.45 21.59 15.77
N GLU A 35 4.62 22.47 15.21
CA GLU A 35 3.25 22.11 14.84
C GLU A 35 3.17 20.97 13.84
N GLN A 36 4.04 20.99 12.82
CA GLN A 36 4.08 19.91 11.83
C GLN A 36 4.52 18.58 12.44
N ARG A 37 5.50 18.61 13.35
CA ARG A 37 5.94 17.43 14.09
C ARG A 37 4.80 16.86 14.95
N TRP A 38 4.10 17.72 15.69
CA TRP A 38 2.97 17.31 16.52
C TRP A 38 1.81 16.74 15.69
N LYS A 39 1.50 17.34 14.53
CA LYS A 39 0.52 16.79 13.58
C LYS A 39 0.90 15.39 13.10
N ARG A 40 2.18 15.14 12.79
CA ARG A 40 2.67 13.81 12.39
C ARG A 40 2.59 12.80 13.52
N LEU A 41 2.94 13.19 14.75
CA LEU A 41 2.86 12.32 15.94
C LEU A 41 1.41 11.91 16.23
N LYS A 42 0.46 12.85 16.26
CA LYS A 42 -0.96 12.52 16.46
C LYS A 42 -1.52 11.63 15.35
N LYS A 43 -1.14 11.89 14.10
CA LYS A 43 -1.59 11.07 12.97
C LYS A 43 -1.09 9.61 13.06
N ALA A 44 0.10 9.39 13.61
CA ALA A 44 0.61 8.04 13.84
C ALA A 44 -0.24 7.31 14.89
N GLU A 45 -0.52 7.97 16.02
CA GLU A 45 -1.40 7.43 17.08
C GLU A 45 -2.81 7.09 16.57
N ASP A 46 -3.42 7.99 15.79
CA ASP A 46 -4.73 7.75 15.17
C ASP A 46 -4.71 6.59 14.16
N ASN A 47 -3.60 6.38 13.45
CA ASN A 47 -3.47 5.28 12.50
C ASN A 47 -3.31 3.94 13.21
N ASP A 48 -2.51 3.87 14.27
CA ASP A 48 -2.35 2.67 15.08
C ASP A 48 -3.67 2.23 15.71
N ALA A 49 -4.48 3.18 16.20
CA ALA A 49 -5.82 2.90 16.71
C ALA A 49 -6.75 2.34 15.61
N ARG A 50 -6.67 2.87 14.39
CA ARG A 50 -7.44 2.35 13.25
C ARG A 50 -7.00 0.95 12.83
N GLU A 51 -5.70 0.67 12.81
CA GLU A 51 -5.18 -0.67 12.48
C GLU A 51 -5.60 -1.69 13.53
N ALA A 52 -5.56 -1.35 14.81
CA ALA A 52 -6.06 -2.23 15.88
C ALA A 52 -7.54 -2.59 15.70
N THR A 53 -8.39 -1.61 15.35
CA THR A 53 -9.82 -1.87 15.09
C THR A 53 -10.06 -2.66 13.80
N GLN A 54 -9.26 -2.45 12.74
CA GLN A 54 -9.36 -3.23 11.51
C GLN A 54 -8.91 -4.67 11.71
N ALA A 55 -7.84 -4.91 12.46
CA ALA A 55 -7.36 -6.26 12.79
C ALA A 55 -8.44 -7.08 13.54
N VAL A 56 -9.17 -6.44 14.45
CA VAL A 56 -10.29 -7.08 15.15
C VAL A 56 -11.45 -7.37 14.18
N ARG A 57 -11.76 -6.47 13.24
CA ARG A 57 -12.84 -6.67 12.25
C ARG A 57 -12.50 -7.69 11.16
N SER A 58 -11.22 -7.83 10.80
CA SER A 58 -10.73 -8.79 9.79
C SER A 58 -10.51 -10.19 10.36
N SER A 59 -10.48 -10.36 11.68
CA SER A 59 -10.35 -11.65 12.37
C SER A 59 -11.37 -12.71 11.93
N GLY A 60 -12.51 -12.32 11.32
CA GLY A 60 -13.52 -13.24 10.79
C GLY A 60 -13.40 -13.58 9.30
N ARG A 61 -12.58 -12.88 8.52
CA ARG A 61 -12.38 -13.10 7.08
C ARG A 61 -10.89 -13.17 6.81
N ASN A 62 -10.32 -14.36 6.97
CA ASN A 62 -8.90 -14.55 6.80
C ASN A 62 -8.55 -14.66 5.29
N PHE A 63 -7.41 -14.08 4.89
CA PHE A 63 -6.97 -14.11 3.49
C PHE A 63 -6.77 -15.55 2.98
N LEU A 64 -6.31 -16.46 3.85
CA LEU A 64 -6.07 -17.86 3.48
C LEU A 64 -7.37 -18.59 3.09
N ASP A 65 -8.49 -18.27 3.73
CA ASP A 65 -9.82 -18.82 3.53
C ASP A 65 -10.43 -18.24 2.24
N ALA A 66 -10.21 -16.95 1.98
CA ALA A 66 -10.56 -16.34 0.70
C ALA A 66 -9.76 -16.95 -0.46
N VAL A 67 -8.46 -17.20 -0.27
CA VAL A 67 -7.59 -17.85 -1.26
C VAL A 67 -7.97 -19.32 -1.45
N GLN A 68 -8.21 -20.07 -0.38
CA GLN A 68 -8.64 -21.46 -0.43
C GLN A 68 -9.99 -21.60 -1.15
N THR A 69 -10.92 -20.69 -0.87
CA THR A 69 -12.21 -20.64 -1.56
C THR A 69 -12.06 -20.25 -3.03
N SER A 70 -11.16 -19.33 -3.37
CA SER A 70 -10.97 -18.89 -4.77
C SER A 70 -10.21 -19.90 -5.63
N VAL A 71 -9.15 -20.52 -5.10
CA VAL A 71 -8.28 -21.43 -5.86
C VAL A 71 -8.88 -22.82 -5.90
N TYR A 72 -9.34 -23.29 -4.74
CA TYR A 72 -9.84 -24.65 -4.57
C TYR A 72 -11.36 -24.72 -4.46
N GLY A 73 -12.07 -23.62 -4.71
CA GLY A 73 -13.54 -23.64 -4.73
C GLY A 73 -14.15 -24.17 -3.43
N ALA A 74 -13.46 -24.05 -2.29
CA ALA A 74 -13.83 -24.69 -1.02
C ALA A 74 -15.12 -24.15 -0.38
N GLY A 75 -15.74 -23.14 -1.00
CA GLY A 75 -17.02 -22.58 -0.57
C GLY A 75 -18.20 -23.49 -0.90
N LYS A 76 -19.22 -23.49 -0.05
CA LYS A 76 -20.46 -24.25 -0.29
C LYS A 76 -21.38 -23.53 -1.29
N GLY A 77 -21.51 -24.10 -2.49
CA GLY A 77 -22.55 -23.77 -3.46
C GLY A 77 -22.22 -22.61 -4.42
N GLY A 78 -22.76 -22.69 -5.64
CA GLY A 78 -22.61 -21.67 -6.69
C GLY A 78 -21.60 -22.03 -7.78
N SER A 79 -21.33 -21.07 -8.66
CA SER A 79 -20.47 -21.23 -9.86
C SER A 79 -18.97 -21.23 -9.58
N SER A 80 -18.56 -20.95 -8.33
CA SER A 80 -17.16 -20.88 -7.90
C SER A 80 -16.65 -22.16 -7.25
N THR A 81 -17.48 -23.20 -7.12
CA THR A 81 -17.02 -24.47 -6.54
C THR A 81 -16.25 -25.31 -7.57
N ILE A 82 -15.35 -26.17 -7.08
CA ILE A 82 -14.59 -27.07 -7.95
C ILE A 82 -15.54 -27.99 -8.74
N GLU A 83 -16.58 -28.51 -8.10
CA GLU A 83 -17.51 -29.43 -8.74
C GLU A 83 -18.19 -28.77 -9.94
N GLU A 84 -18.59 -27.51 -9.79
CA GLU A 84 -19.22 -26.75 -10.87
C GLU A 84 -18.22 -26.39 -11.99
N SER A 85 -16.98 -26.04 -11.63
CA SER A 85 -15.90 -25.82 -12.60
C SER A 85 -15.60 -27.08 -13.42
N VAL A 86 -15.56 -28.24 -12.77
CA VAL A 86 -15.37 -29.55 -13.43
C VAL A 86 -16.55 -29.86 -14.35
N ARG A 87 -17.80 -29.73 -13.86
CA ARG A 87 -19.03 -29.99 -14.64
C ARG A 87 -19.10 -29.15 -15.93
N ARG A 88 -18.82 -27.85 -15.87
CA ARG A 88 -18.80 -27.00 -17.08
C ARG A 88 -17.72 -27.45 -18.05
N ARG A 89 -16.52 -27.75 -17.56
CA ARG A 89 -15.41 -28.17 -18.42
C ARG A 89 -15.72 -29.49 -19.11
N THR A 90 -16.29 -30.47 -18.41
CA THR A 90 -16.70 -31.74 -19.00
C THR A 90 -17.82 -31.56 -20.03
N HIS A 91 -18.81 -30.69 -19.76
CA HIS A 91 -19.91 -30.41 -20.69
C HIS A 91 -19.41 -29.91 -22.05
N TYR A 92 -18.44 -28.99 -22.07
CA TYR A 92 -17.87 -28.50 -23.33
C TYR A 92 -16.83 -29.46 -23.96
N LEU A 93 -16.24 -30.35 -23.18
CA LEU A 93 -15.34 -31.39 -23.70
C LEU A 93 -16.11 -32.53 -24.38
N GLN A 94 -17.26 -32.93 -23.84
CA GLN A 94 -18.11 -33.99 -24.43
C GLN A 94 -18.63 -33.60 -25.82
N GLY A 95 -19.11 -32.37 -25.98
CA GLY A 95 -19.52 -31.86 -27.30
C GLY A 95 -18.37 -31.76 -28.31
N ARG A 96 -17.12 -31.64 -27.86
CA ARG A 96 -15.92 -31.62 -28.72
C ARG A 96 -15.53 -33.01 -29.21
N SER A 97 -15.76 -34.06 -28.42
CA SER A 97 -15.57 -35.45 -28.86
C SER A 97 -16.66 -35.94 -29.81
N GLU A 98 -17.90 -35.48 -29.63
CA GLU A 98 -19.02 -35.85 -30.52
C GLU A 98 -18.99 -35.09 -31.86
N ALA A 99 -18.49 -33.85 -31.88
CA ALA A 99 -18.26 -33.06 -33.09
C ALA A 99 -16.85 -33.26 -33.70
N GLY A 100 -16.18 -34.34 -33.33
CA GLY A 100 -14.74 -34.52 -33.45
C GLY A 100 -14.20 -35.23 -34.69
N GLU A 101 -14.75 -35.03 -35.90
CA GLU A 101 -14.04 -35.39 -37.16
C GLU A 101 -14.25 -34.41 -38.34
N SER A 102 -14.56 -33.14 -38.10
CA SER A 102 -14.43 -32.14 -39.17
C SER A 102 -13.78 -30.87 -38.64
N ASN A 103 -12.50 -30.69 -38.96
CA ASN A 103 -11.85 -29.39 -38.84
C ASN A 103 -12.63 -28.40 -39.73
N ALA A 104 -13.37 -27.47 -39.13
CA ALA A 104 -14.19 -26.48 -39.84
C ALA A 104 -13.38 -25.54 -40.77
N PHE A 105 -12.05 -25.61 -40.72
CA PHE A 105 -11.11 -24.85 -41.55
C PHE A 105 -10.46 -25.66 -42.68
N ARG A 106 -10.81 -26.95 -42.84
CA ARG A 106 -10.39 -27.75 -44.00
C ARG A 106 -11.61 -27.90 -44.91
N ARG A 107 -11.74 -26.99 -45.87
CA ARG A 107 -12.66 -27.05 -47.01
C ARG A 107 -11.88 -27.36 -48.27
#